data_AF-A0A7X8DI34-F1
#
_entry.id   AF-A0A7X8DI34-F1
#
_cell.length_a   1.000
_cell.length_b   1.000
_cell.length_c   1.000
_cell.angle_alpha   90.00
_cell.angle_beta   90.00
_cell.angle_gamma   90.00
#
_symmetry.space_group_name_H-M   'P 1'
#
loop_
_entity.id
_entity.type
_entity.pdbx_description
1 polymer ?
#
loop_
_entity_poly.entity_id
_entity_poly.type
_entity_poly.pdbx_seq_one_letter_code
_entity_poly.pdbx_strand_id
1 'polypeptide(L)'
;MKAIAAFFDIDGTLFRNSLMIEHFKKLIKYEVIDPSLWYTKIKPIYEDWEKRYGDFEHYLETLAGVYIRELRGVNKSYIEFIASQVINVNGDMVYKYSRDRIEWHREQRHKVFFISGSPDFLVSKMAQKYKATEYRGTIYLVDEENNFTGEVVKMWDSANKQKTLDEFLDRYDIDLENSYAYGDTPGDLSMLKMVGNPIAINPNRELLTSIRGNRMLARDTTIIVERKDLIYRLGTDIDIL
;
A
#
# COMPACT_ATOMS: atom_id res chain seq x y z
N MET A 1 -26.83 1.20 -14.65
CA MET A 1 -25.99 2.33 -14.21
C MET A 1 -24.65 1.76 -13.83
N LYS A 2 -23.57 2.33 -14.35
CA LYS A 2 -22.20 1.92 -14.00
C LYS A 2 -21.94 2.10 -12.51
N ALA A 3 -21.10 1.26 -11.92
CA ALA A 3 -20.76 1.32 -10.51
C ALA A 3 -19.69 2.39 -10.24
N ILE A 4 -19.80 3.11 -9.13
CA ILE A 4 -18.71 3.99 -8.67
C ILE A 4 -17.72 3.16 -7.85
N ALA A 5 -16.42 3.34 -8.10
CA ALA A 5 -15.36 2.66 -7.39
C ALA A 5 -14.50 3.62 -6.56
N ALA A 6 -13.84 3.07 -5.55
CA ALA A 6 -12.82 3.72 -4.76
C ALA A 6 -11.61 2.79 -4.62
N PHE A 7 -10.50 3.19 -5.22
CA PHE A 7 -9.25 2.44 -5.21
C PHE A 7 -8.31 3.02 -4.15
N PHE A 8 -7.83 2.20 -3.23
CA PHE A 8 -6.93 2.62 -2.16
C PHE A 8 -5.62 1.86 -2.25
N ASP A 9 -4.50 2.58 -2.23
CA ASP A 9 -3.28 2.02 -1.66
C ASP A 9 -3.45 1.79 -0.14
N ILE A 10 -2.61 0.91 0.41
CA ILE A 10 -2.58 0.62 1.83
C ILE A 10 -1.43 1.32 2.55
N ASP A 11 -0.17 1.12 2.16
CA ASP A 11 0.97 1.49 3.00
C ASP A 11 1.31 2.97 2.80
N GLY A 12 1.11 3.79 3.83
CA GLY A 12 1.26 5.26 3.73
C GLY A 12 -0.04 5.97 3.31
N THR A 13 -1.01 5.23 2.77
CA THR A 13 -2.34 5.74 2.38
C THR A 13 -3.44 5.38 3.38
N LEU A 14 -3.70 4.09 3.62
CA LEU A 14 -4.65 3.63 4.65
C LEU A 14 -3.92 3.39 5.97
N PHE A 15 -2.91 2.53 5.93
CA PHE A 15 -2.08 2.13 7.06
C PHE A 15 -0.94 3.15 7.26
N ARG A 16 -0.67 3.54 8.51
CA ARG A 16 0.30 4.63 8.81
C ARG A 16 1.76 4.23 8.68
N ASN A 17 2.04 2.94 8.47
CA ASN A 17 3.38 2.41 8.27
C ASN A 17 3.34 1.45 7.07
N SER A 18 4.31 0.55 6.92
CA SER A 18 4.23 -0.57 5.98
C SER A 18 3.81 -1.88 6.67
N LEU A 19 2.83 -2.58 6.09
CA LEU A 19 2.45 -3.93 6.51
C LEU A 19 3.63 -4.90 6.48
N MET A 20 4.48 -4.81 5.45
CA MET A 20 5.68 -5.65 5.31
C MET A 20 6.66 -5.41 6.47
N ILE A 21 6.88 -4.15 6.86
CA ILE A 21 7.76 -3.81 7.99
C ILE A 21 7.23 -4.42 9.29
N GLU A 22 5.94 -4.26 9.58
CA GLU A 22 5.33 -4.80 10.80
C GLU A 22 5.35 -6.33 10.80
N HIS A 23 5.17 -6.95 9.63
CA HIS A 23 5.29 -8.39 9.49
C HIS A 23 6.72 -8.89 9.66
N PHE A 24 7.71 -8.22 9.08
CA PHE A 24 9.14 -8.54 9.28
C PHE A 24 9.52 -8.49 10.76
N LYS A 25 9.13 -7.43 11.49
CA LYS A 25 9.35 -7.35 12.95
C LYS A 25 8.73 -8.52 13.70
N LYS A 26 7.54 -8.97 13.28
CA LYS A 26 6.85 -10.11 13.89
C LYS A 26 7.55 -11.44 13.57
N LEU A 27 8.03 -11.63 12.35
CA LEU A 27 8.81 -12.80 11.94
C LEU A 27 10.11 -12.94 12.74
N ILE A 28 10.81 -11.82 12.96
CA ILE A 28 11.99 -11.76 13.84
C ILE A 28 11.60 -12.14 15.27
N LYS A 29 10.51 -11.57 15.79
CA LYS A 29 10.04 -11.83 17.17
C LYS A 29 9.66 -13.30 17.40
N TYR A 30 9.15 -13.98 16.37
CA TYR A 30 8.80 -15.41 16.41
C TYR A 30 9.94 -16.31 15.94
N GLU A 31 11.14 -15.75 15.74
CA GLU A 31 12.35 -16.48 15.34
C GLU A 31 12.20 -17.27 14.03
N VAL A 32 11.24 -16.87 13.18
CA VAL A 32 11.11 -17.38 11.80
C VAL A 32 12.21 -16.82 10.92
N ILE A 33 12.57 -15.55 11.15
CA ILE A 33 13.76 -14.92 10.59
C ILE A 33 14.77 -14.76 11.72
N ASP A 34 16.04 -15.06 11.44
CA ASP A 34 17.13 -14.90 12.41
C ASP A 34 17.18 -13.45 12.94
N PRO A 35 17.00 -13.24 14.27
CA PRO A 35 17.07 -11.92 14.88
C PRO A 35 18.40 -11.17 14.63
N SER A 36 19.50 -11.88 14.36
CA SER A 36 20.79 -11.27 14.05
C SER A 36 20.75 -10.41 12.78
N LEU A 37 19.86 -10.72 11.83
CA LEU A 37 19.72 -9.98 10.58
C LEU A 37 19.18 -8.57 10.79
N TRP A 38 18.35 -8.36 11.83
CA TRP A 38 17.96 -7.01 12.22
C TRP A 38 19.19 -6.18 12.53
N TYR A 39 20.06 -6.64 13.44
CA TYR A 39 21.21 -5.87 13.88
C TYR A 39 22.31 -5.71 12.83
N THR A 40 22.49 -6.72 11.97
CA THR A 40 23.59 -6.75 11.00
C THR A 40 23.26 -6.15 9.64
N LYS A 41 21.99 -6.17 9.22
CA LYS A 41 21.58 -5.72 7.87
C LYS A 41 20.62 -4.55 7.88
N ILE A 42 19.70 -4.49 8.85
CA ILE A 42 18.55 -3.58 8.80
C ILE A 42 18.73 -2.36 9.71
N LYS A 43 19.16 -2.58 10.95
CA LYS A 43 19.23 -1.57 12.01
C LYS A 43 20.08 -0.35 11.63
N PRO A 44 21.28 -0.49 11.02
CA PRO A 44 22.06 0.69 10.63
C PRO A 44 21.30 1.62 9.68
N ILE A 45 20.66 1.05 8.66
CA ILE A 45 19.90 1.80 7.64
C ILE A 45 18.62 2.38 8.23
N TYR A 46 17.94 1.61 9.08
CA TYR A 46 16.79 2.08 9.85
C TYR A 46 17.16 3.30 10.71
N GLU A 47 18.28 3.25 11.42
CA GLU A 47 18.73 4.36 12.27
C GLU A 47 19.10 5.61 11.46
N ASP A 48 19.73 5.44 10.31
CA ASP A 48 20.03 6.57 9.41
C ASP A 48 18.73 7.22 8.92
N TRP A 49 17.75 6.43 8.49
CA TRP A 49 16.43 6.93 8.13
C TRP A 49 15.70 7.61 9.31
N GLU A 50 15.69 6.97 10.48
CA GLU A 50 15.01 7.48 11.68
C GLU A 50 15.60 8.82 12.14
N LYS A 51 16.93 8.97 12.04
CA LYS A 51 17.66 10.21 12.32
C LYS A 51 17.58 11.23 11.17
N ARG A 52 16.90 10.89 10.06
CA ARG A 52 16.73 11.70 8.83
C ARG A 52 18.03 11.98 8.06
N TYR A 53 19.02 11.10 8.21
CA TYR A 53 20.22 11.10 7.37
C TYR A 53 20.06 10.22 6.12
N GLY A 54 19.20 9.20 6.17
CA GLY A 54 18.92 8.28 5.07
C GLY A 54 17.48 8.33 4.57
N ASP A 55 17.24 7.71 3.43
CA ASP A 55 15.94 7.67 2.75
C ASP A 55 15.09 6.47 3.17
N PHE A 56 13.77 6.69 3.28
CA PHE A 56 12.82 5.63 3.62
C PHE A 56 12.79 4.51 2.56
N GLU A 57 12.91 4.88 1.29
CA GLU A 57 12.89 3.93 0.18
C GLU A 57 14.09 2.97 0.27
N HIS A 58 15.29 3.50 0.52
CA HIS A 58 16.48 2.66 0.71
C HIS A 58 16.34 1.67 1.88
N TYR A 59 15.74 2.12 2.99
CA TYR A 59 15.41 1.25 4.12
C TYR A 59 14.42 0.15 3.72
N LEU A 60 13.32 0.52 3.05
CA LEU A 60 12.27 -0.42 2.65
C LEU A 60 12.78 -1.42 1.61
N GLU A 61 13.55 -1.00 0.62
CA GLU A 61 14.16 -1.88 -0.39
C GLU A 61 15.12 -2.89 0.23
N THR A 62 15.97 -2.43 1.16
CA THR A 62 16.91 -3.32 1.84
C THR A 62 16.17 -4.35 2.69
N LEU A 63 15.14 -3.91 3.43
CA LEU A 63 14.30 -4.80 4.21
C LEU A 63 13.55 -5.80 3.32
N ALA A 64 12.99 -5.35 2.19
CA ALA A 64 12.31 -6.21 1.23
C ALA A 64 13.24 -7.28 0.65
N GLY A 65 14.50 -6.93 0.35
CA GLY A 65 15.50 -7.87 -0.14
C GLY A 65 15.83 -8.96 0.88
N VAL A 66 16.00 -8.59 2.16
CA VAL A 66 16.15 -9.56 3.25
C VAL A 66 14.88 -10.38 3.39
N TYR A 67 13.71 -9.74 3.44
CA TYR A 67 12.41 -10.38 3.59
C TYR A 67 12.18 -11.49 2.55
N ILE A 68 12.36 -11.20 1.25
CA ILE A 68 12.19 -12.18 0.18
C ILE A 68 13.17 -13.35 0.32
N ARG A 69 14.43 -13.06 0.66
CA ARG A 69 15.46 -14.09 0.82
C ARG A 69 15.16 -15.03 1.98
N GLU A 70 14.80 -14.47 3.14
CA GLU A 70 14.57 -15.26 4.36
C GLU A 70 13.24 -16.03 4.32
N LEU A 71 12.29 -15.62 3.49
CA LEU A 71 11.08 -16.42 3.27
C LEU A 71 11.34 -17.67 2.43
N ARG A 72 12.41 -17.73 1.63
CA ARG A 72 12.67 -18.86 0.74
C ARG A 72 12.77 -20.17 1.53
N GLY A 73 12.01 -21.17 1.11
CA GLY A 73 11.91 -22.49 1.77
C GLY A 73 11.02 -22.50 3.02
N VAL A 74 10.48 -21.35 3.45
CA VAL A 74 9.52 -21.29 4.56
C VAL A 74 8.12 -21.63 4.03
N ASN A 75 7.40 -22.48 4.75
CA ASN A 75 6.04 -22.84 4.37
C ASN A 75 5.08 -21.64 4.52
N LYS A 76 4.26 -21.40 3.49
CA LYS A 76 3.33 -20.26 3.42
C LYS A 76 2.33 -20.24 4.57
N SER A 77 1.91 -21.39 5.09
CA SER A 77 0.93 -21.44 6.19
C SER A 77 1.44 -20.77 7.47
N TYR A 78 2.74 -20.89 7.79
CA TYR A 78 3.33 -20.18 8.94
C TYR A 78 3.31 -18.67 8.71
N ILE A 79 3.65 -18.24 7.50
CA ILE A 79 3.68 -16.83 7.11
C ILE A 79 2.29 -16.21 7.13
N GLU A 80 1.27 -16.89 6.63
CA GLU A 80 -0.12 -16.42 6.68
C GLU A 80 -0.68 -16.33 8.10
N PHE A 81 -0.28 -17.27 8.98
CA PHE A 81 -0.63 -17.20 10.39
C PHE A 81 -0.07 -15.92 11.03
N ILE A 82 1.21 -15.63 10.81
CA ILE A 82 1.90 -14.46 11.37
C ILE A 82 1.34 -13.16 10.76
N ALA A 83 1.05 -13.14 9.46
CA ALA A 83 0.36 -12.04 8.79
C ALA A 83 -0.99 -11.74 9.44
N SER A 84 -1.76 -12.78 9.79
CA SER A 84 -3.04 -12.62 10.51
C SER A 84 -2.82 -11.99 11.89
N GLN A 85 -1.76 -12.37 12.62
CA GLN A 85 -1.42 -11.75 13.90
C GLN A 85 -1.05 -10.27 13.75
N VAL A 86 -0.37 -9.88 12.67
CA VAL A 86 -0.07 -8.48 12.39
C VAL A 86 -1.35 -7.68 12.18
N ILE A 87 -2.27 -8.16 11.34
CA ILE A 87 -3.52 -7.41 11.08
C ILE A 87 -4.42 -7.36 12.32
N ASN A 88 -4.44 -8.41 13.14
CA ASN A 88 -5.22 -8.43 14.37
C ASN A 88 -4.72 -7.40 15.40
N VAL A 89 -3.41 -7.19 15.53
CA VAL A 89 -2.83 -6.28 16.51
C VAL A 89 -2.71 -4.86 15.96
N ASN A 90 -2.26 -4.73 14.72
CA ASN A 90 -1.88 -3.44 14.14
C ASN A 90 -2.91 -2.92 13.14
N GLY A 91 -3.87 -3.72 12.66
CA GLY A 91 -4.73 -3.35 11.53
C GLY A 91 -5.57 -2.08 11.72
N ASP A 92 -5.70 -1.58 12.95
CA ASP A 92 -6.36 -0.29 13.25
C ASP A 92 -5.40 0.91 13.35
N MET A 93 -4.10 0.71 13.14
CA MET A 93 -3.10 1.79 13.05
C MET A 93 -3.16 2.52 11.69
N VAL A 94 -4.37 2.87 11.28
CA VAL A 94 -4.69 3.54 10.02
C VAL A 94 -4.85 5.04 10.19
N TYR A 95 -4.75 5.80 9.10
CA TYR A 95 -5.13 7.20 9.04
C TYR A 95 -6.63 7.34 9.25
N LYS A 96 -7.03 8.32 10.06
CA LYS A 96 -8.44 8.58 10.36
C LYS A 96 -9.19 8.94 9.09
N TYR A 97 -8.64 9.84 8.26
CA TYR A 97 -9.24 10.24 7.00
C TYR A 97 -9.54 9.03 6.10
N SER A 98 -8.54 8.16 5.87
CA SER A 98 -8.67 7.02 4.97
C SER A 98 -9.73 6.02 5.46
N ARG A 99 -9.76 5.74 6.76
CA ARG A 99 -10.81 4.91 7.38
C ARG A 99 -12.20 5.52 7.18
N ASP A 100 -12.35 6.80 7.47
CA ASP A 100 -13.63 7.51 7.35
C ASP A 100 -14.10 7.54 5.88
N ARG A 101 -13.17 7.67 4.92
CA ARG A 101 -13.47 7.59 3.47
C ARG A 101 -13.90 6.21 3.02
N ILE A 102 -13.30 5.14 3.53
CA ILE A 102 -13.74 3.76 3.24
C ILE A 102 -15.18 3.57 3.69
N GLU A 103 -15.53 3.99 4.91
CA GLU A 103 -16.91 3.84 5.39
C GLU A 103 -17.89 4.72 4.63
N TRP A 104 -17.51 5.98 4.31
CA TRP A 104 -18.32 6.82 3.43
C TRP A 104 -18.62 6.16 2.08
N HIS A 105 -17.60 5.58 1.43
CA HIS A 105 -17.79 4.87 0.16
C HIS A 105 -18.74 3.68 0.29
N ARG A 106 -18.65 2.93 1.39
CA ARG A 106 -19.54 1.80 1.67
C ARG A 106 -20.97 2.24 1.91
N GLU A 107 -21.20 3.34 2.62
CA GLU A 107 -22.53 3.94 2.82
C GLU A 107 -23.15 4.38 1.49
N GLN A 108 -22.34 4.91 0.57
CA GLN A 108 -22.76 5.25 -0.79
C GLN A 108 -22.90 4.03 -1.72
N ARG A 109 -22.63 2.81 -1.23
CA ARG A 109 -22.63 1.56 -2.01
C ARG A 109 -21.62 1.53 -3.17
N HIS A 110 -20.55 2.31 -3.07
CA HIS A 110 -19.43 2.23 -4.01
C HIS A 110 -18.69 0.89 -3.84
N LYS A 111 -17.99 0.46 -4.89
CA LYS A 111 -17.05 -0.67 -4.81
C LYS A 111 -15.72 -0.18 -4.25
N VAL A 112 -15.18 -0.89 -3.25
CA VAL A 112 -13.91 -0.51 -2.59
C VAL A 112 -12.85 -1.53 -2.96
N PHE A 113 -11.75 -1.08 -3.56
CA PHE A 113 -10.65 -1.93 -3.99
C PHE A 113 -9.37 -1.56 -3.27
N PHE A 114 -8.62 -2.56 -2.80
CA PHE A 114 -7.28 -2.34 -2.25
C PHE A 114 -6.22 -2.78 -3.26
N ILE A 115 -5.32 -1.87 -3.61
CA ILE A 115 -4.27 -2.06 -4.63
C ILE A 115 -2.97 -1.63 -3.98
N SER A 116 -2.13 -2.59 -3.58
CA SER A 116 -0.93 -2.27 -2.81
C SER A 116 0.30 -3.04 -3.27
N GLY A 117 1.46 -2.44 -3.07
CA GLY A 117 2.76 -3.09 -3.26
C GLY A 117 3.08 -4.17 -2.23
N SER A 118 2.38 -4.15 -1.10
CA SER A 118 2.60 -5.11 -0.01
C SER A 118 2.26 -6.56 -0.42
N PRO A 119 2.80 -7.56 0.29
CA PRO A 119 2.52 -8.97 0.01
C PRO A 119 1.02 -9.30 0.01
N ASP A 120 0.56 -10.10 -0.96
CA ASP A 120 -0.86 -10.42 -1.17
C ASP A 120 -1.52 -11.04 0.06
N PHE A 121 -0.80 -11.86 0.82
CA PHE A 121 -1.30 -12.48 2.05
C PHE A 121 -1.54 -11.48 3.19
N LEU A 122 -0.84 -10.34 3.21
CA LEU A 122 -1.10 -9.23 4.15
C LEU A 122 -2.26 -8.36 3.66
N VAL A 123 -2.24 -8.02 2.37
CA VAL A 123 -3.29 -7.21 1.71
C VAL A 123 -4.64 -7.90 1.83
N SER A 124 -4.71 -9.22 1.63
CA SER A 124 -5.95 -10.02 1.74
C SER A 124 -6.61 -9.89 3.11
N LYS A 125 -5.81 -9.87 4.17
CA LYS A 125 -6.27 -9.80 5.56
C LYS A 125 -6.76 -8.38 5.89
N MET A 126 -6.09 -7.34 5.38
CA MET A 126 -6.60 -5.97 5.45
C MET A 126 -7.91 -5.81 4.67
N ALA A 127 -7.99 -6.34 3.45
CA ALA A 127 -9.20 -6.33 2.64
C ALA A 127 -10.38 -7.01 3.34
N GLN A 128 -10.14 -8.15 3.99
CA GLN A 128 -11.14 -8.84 4.80
C GLN A 128 -11.61 -7.99 6.00
N LYS A 129 -10.67 -7.38 6.75
CA LYS A 129 -10.98 -6.53 7.91
C LYS A 129 -11.87 -5.34 7.52
N TYR A 130 -11.57 -4.68 6.40
CA TYR A 130 -12.30 -3.51 5.92
C TYR A 130 -13.47 -3.83 4.98
N LYS A 131 -13.71 -5.12 4.70
CA LYS A 131 -14.76 -5.61 3.79
C LYS A 131 -14.64 -4.98 2.39
N ALA A 132 -13.41 -4.91 1.88
CA ALA A 132 -13.16 -4.48 0.51
C ALA A 132 -13.84 -5.44 -0.49
N THR A 133 -14.23 -4.91 -1.64
CA THR A 133 -14.85 -5.66 -2.75
C THR A 133 -13.87 -6.65 -3.37
N GLU A 134 -12.67 -6.20 -3.70
CA GLU A 134 -11.57 -7.03 -4.17
C GLU A 134 -10.24 -6.37 -3.79
N TYR A 135 -9.15 -7.14 -3.86
CA TYR A 135 -7.81 -6.64 -3.55
C TYR A 135 -6.75 -7.21 -4.48
N ARG A 136 -5.62 -6.51 -4.55
CA ARG A 136 -4.42 -6.92 -5.27
C ARG A 136 -3.20 -6.50 -4.47
N GLY A 137 -2.27 -7.45 -4.33
CA GLY A 137 -0.99 -7.28 -3.67
C GLY A 137 0.12 -7.92 -4.51
N THR A 138 1.38 -7.72 -4.10
CA THR A 138 2.52 -8.43 -4.70
C THR A 138 2.41 -9.93 -4.38
N ILE A 139 2.45 -10.78 -5.40
CA ILE A 139 2.31 -12.22 -5.24
C ILE A 139 3.69 -12.83 -4.97
N TYR A 140 3.80 -13.57 -3.88
CA TYR A 140 5.00 -14.35 -3.53
C TYR A 140 4.79 -15.79 -3.96
N LEU A 141 5.63 -16.29 -4.89
CA LEU A 141 5.46 -17.61 -5.47
C LEU A 141 5.87 -18.71 -4.49
N VAL A 142 5.15 -19.83 -4.56
CA VAL A 142 5.40 -21.04 -3.76
C VAL A 142 5.57 -22.25 -4.67
N ASP A 143 6.31 -23.24 -4.21
CA ASP A 143 6.46 -24.54 -4.84
C ASP A 143 5.26 -25.47 -4.56
N GLU A 144 5.34 -26.71 -5.06
CA GLU A 144 4.31 -27.74 -4.89
C GLU A 144 4.12 -28.16 -3.42
N GLU A 145 5.11 -27.93 -2.55
CA GLU A 145 5.07 -28.19 -1.11
C GLU A 145 4.58 -26.97 -0.31
N ASN A 146 4.13 -25.91 -0.99
CA ASN A 146 3.66 -24.66 -0.42
C ASN A 146 4.77 -23.86 0.32
N ASN A 147 6.02 -24.03 -0.08
CA ASN A 147 7.16 -23.26 0.44
C ASN A 147 7.51 -22.13 -0.53
N PHE A 148 7.88 -20.95 -0.02
CA PHE A 148 8.22 -19.83 -0.90
C PHE A 148 9.47 -20.12 -1.73
N THR A 149 9.43 -19.78 -3.02
CA THR A 149 10.58 -19.98 -3.93
C THR A 149 11.61 -18.85 -3.84
N GLY A 150 11.19 -17.69 -3.30
CA GLY A 150 11.95 -16.43 -3.33
C GLY A 150 11.67 -15.58 -4.57
N GLU A 151 10.77 -16.01 -5.45
CA GLU A 151 10.32 -15.25 -6.61
C GLU A 151 9.04 -14.46 -6.28
N VAL A 152 8.94 -13.25 -6.84
CA VAL A 152 7.80 -12.37 -6.64
C VAL A 152 7.28 -11.83 -7.95
N VAL A 153 5.95 -11.81 -8.10
CA VAL A 153 5.27 -11.09 -9.18
C VAL A 153 4.83 -9.75 -8.62
N LYS A 154 5.66 -8.72 -8.88
CA LYS A 154 5.43 -7.35 -8.39
C LYS A 154 4.17 -6.77 -9.01
N MET A 155 3.37 -6.10 -8.18
CA MET A 155 2.19 -5.38 -8.65
C MET A 155 2.53 -4.11 -9.45
N TRP A 156 3.70 -3.52 -9.24
CA TRP A 156 4.09 -2.22 -9.83
C TRP A 156 4.76 -2.29 -11.20
N ASP A 157 4.83 -3.45 -11.84
CA ASP A 157 5.14 -3.43 -13.28
C ASP A 157 3.96 -2.75 -14.00
N SER A 158 4.24 -1.68 -14.73
CA SER A 158 3.25 -0.88 -15.48
C SER A 158 2.29 -1.75 -16.29
N ALA A 159 2.77 -2.85 -16.88
CA ALA A 159 1.96 -3.79 -17.63
C ALA A 159 0.98 -4.58 -16.75
N ASN A 160 1.42 -5.03 -15.56
CA ASN A 160 0.59 -5.80 -14.64
C ASN A 160 -0.47 -4.93 -13.95
N LYS A 161 -0.12 -3.68 -13.60
CA LYS A 161 -1.04 -2.76 -12.92
C LYS A 161 -2.21 -2.38 -13.82
N GLN A 162 -1.93 -1.98 -15.08
CA GLN A 162 -2.98 -1.59 -16.01
C GLN A 162 -3.91 -2.76 -16.34
N LYS A 163 -3.35 -3.94 -16.65
CA LYS A 163 -4.14 -5.15 -16.87
C LYS A 163 -5.06 -5.47 -15.70
N THR A 164 -4.54 -5.38 -14.48
CA THR A 164 -5.32 -5.64 -13.26
C THR A 164 -6.47 -4.64 -13.08
N LEU A 165 -6.24 -3.38 -13.42
CA LEU A 165 -7.27 -2.36 -13.38
C LEU A 165 -8.32 -2.63 -14.44
N ASP A 166 -7.93 -2.94 -15.68
CA ASP A 166 -8.84 -3.29 -16.76
C ASP A 166 -9.72 -4.49 -16.39
N GLU A 167 -9.15 -5.52 -15.74
CA GLU A 167 -9.92 -6.66 -15.20
C GLU A 167 -11.01 -6.23 -14.20
N PHE A 168 -10.75 -5.23 -13.35
CA PHE A 168 -11.75 -4.69 -12.44
C PHE A 168 -12.81 -3.86 -13.17
N LEU A 169 -12.40 -3.03 -14.13
CA LEU A 169 -13.30 -2.19 -14.90
C LEU A 169 -14.32 -3.04 -15.68
N ASP A 170 -13.84 -4.11 -16.32
CA ASP A 170 -14.68 -5.03 -17.09
C ASP A 170 -15.60 -5.84 -16.19
N ARG A 171 -15.09 -6.36 -15.06
CA ARG A 171 -15.88 -7.22 -14.16
C ARG A 171 -16.98 -6.48 -13.42
N TYR A 172 -16.76 -5.21 -13.07
CA TYR A 172 -17.64 -4.44 -12.20
C TYR A 172 -18.39 -3.30 -12.90
N ASP A 173 -18.18 -3.10 -14.21
CA ASP A 173 -18.79 -2.03 -15.03
C ASP A 173 -18.63 -0.65 -14.36
N ILE A 174 -17.38 -0.25 -14.15
CA ILE A 174 -17.03 0.92 -13.33
C ILE A 174 -17.12 2.24 -14.12
N ASP A 175 -17.67 3.26 -13.48
CA ASP A 175 -17.63 4.65 -13.93
C ASP A 175 -16.41 5.37 -13.37
N LEU A 176 -15.34 5.46 -14.16
CA LEU A 176 -14.09 6.08 -13.76
C LEU A 176 -14.20 7.59 -13.49
N GLU A 177 -15.07 8.30 -14.21
CA GLU A 177 -15.24 9.75 -14.07
C GLU A 177 -15.78 10.10 -12.68
N ASN A 178 -16.69 9.30 -12.15
CA ASN A 178 -17.25 9.48 -10.81
C ASN A 178 -16.50 8.68 -9.72
N SER A 179 -15.47 7.92 -10.08
CA SER A 179 -14.67 7.10 -9.16
C SER A 179 -13.56 7.88 -8.46
N TYR A 180 -12.97 7.22 -7.46
CA TYR A 180 -11.98 7.79 -6.54
C TYR A 180 -10.72 6.94 -6.48
N ALA A 181 -9.58 7.58 -6.28
CA ALA A 181 -8.31 6.92 -6.05
C ALA A 181 -7.55 7.60 -4.93
N TYR A 182 -6.93 6.82 -4.05
CA TYR A 182 -6.18 7.28 -2.88
C TYR A 182 -4.79 6.66 -2.91
N GLY A 183 -3.74 7.49 -2.84
CA GLY A 183 -2.34 7.04 -2.85
C GLY A 183 -1.39 8.07 -2.25
N ASP A 184 -0.16 7.69 -1.95
CA ASP A 184 0.85 8.54 -1.29
C ASP A 184 2.23 8.54 -1.99
N THR A 185 2.48 7.57 -2.89
CA THR A 185 3.77 7.43 -3.59
C THR A 185 3.63 7.45 -5.12
N PRO A 186 4.73 7.64 -5.89
CA PRO A 186 4.70 7.67 -7.35
C PRO A 186 4.13 6.41 -7.99
N GLY A 187 4.22 5.26 -7.32
CA GLY A 187 3.60 4.03 -7.80
C GLY A 187 2.10 4.17 -8.05
N ASP A 188 1.42 5.04 -7.29
CA ASP A 188 -0.03 5.26 -7.35
C ASP A 188 -0.46 6.18 -8.48
N LEU A 189 0.50 6.81 -9.17
CA LEU A 189 0.22 7.81 -10.18
C LEU A 189 -0.67 7.28 -11.31
N SER A 190 -0.51 6.02 -11.73
CA SER A 190 -1.37 5.42 -12.75
C SER A 190 -2.82 5.28 -12.29
N MET A 191 -3.02 4.96 -11.01
CA MET A 191 -4.34 4.85 -10.38
C MET A 191 -5.00 6.22 -10.22
N LEU A 192 -4.24 7.22 -9.77
CA LEU A 192 -4.72 8.60 -9.64
C LEU A 192 -5.11 9.21 -10.99
N LYS A 193 -4.38 8.89 -12.07
CA LYS A 193 -4.65 9.42 -13.41
C LYS A 193 -5.94 8.91 -14.05
N MET A 194 -6.48 7.77 -13.63
CA MET A 194 -7.63 7.17 -14.33
C MET A 194 -8.98 7.69 -13.86
N VAL A 195 -9.05 8.24 -12.64
CA VAL A 195 -10.32 8.59 -11.98
C VAL A 195 -10.60 10.08 -12.05
N GLY A 196 -11.86 10.48 -11.96
CA GLY A 196 -12.21 11.91 -11.86
C GLY A 196 -12.00 12.51 -10.47
N ASN A 197 -11.84 11.69 -9.42
CA ASN A 197 -11.58 12.16 -8.05
C ASN A 197 -10.26 11.58 -7.49
N PRO A 198 -9.08 12.06 -7.93
CA PRO A 198 -7.80 11.65 -7.34
C PRO A 198 -7.53 12.35 -6.01
N ILE A 199 -7.05 11.59 -5.03
CA ILE A 199 -6.69 12.07 -3.70
C ILE A 199 -5.29 11.58 -3.34
N ALA A 200 -4.37 12.52 -3.10
CA ALA A 200 -3.05 12.16 -2.58
C ALA A 200 -3.03 12.35 -1.05
N ILE A 201 -2.75 11.28 -0.30
CA ILE A 201 -2.76 11.28 1.17
C ILE A 201 -1.31 11.34 1.66
N ASN A 202 -0.96 12.36 2.46
CA ASN A 202 0.39 12.58 2.96
C ASN A 202 1.50 12.34 1.91
N PRO A 203 1.35 12.87 0.67
CA PRO A 203 2.16 12.41 -0.45
C PRO A 203 3.63 12.71 -0.24
N ASN A 204 4.49 11.82 -0.72
CA ASN A 204 5.92 12.10 -0.79
C ASN A 204 6.21 13.20 -1.84
N ARG A 205 7.43 13.76 -1.79
CA ARG A 205 7.86 14.85 -2.69
C ARG A 205 7.69 14.46 -4.16
N GLU A 206 8.10 13.25 -4.52
CA GLU A 206 8.10 12.78 -5.90
C GLU A 206 6.69 12.61 -6.49
N LEU A 207 5.74 12.11 -5.69
CA LEU A 207 4.34 12.02 -6.12
C LEU A 207 3.77 13.43 -6.35
N LEU A 208 3.98 14.35 -5.41
CA LEU A 208 3.49 15.73 -5.55
C LEU A 208 4.10 16.42 -6.78
N THR A 209 5.40 16.24 -7.03
CA THR A 209 6.07 16.74 -8.24
C THR A 209 5.47 16.12 -9.50
N SER A 210 5.21 14.80 -9.50
CA SER A 210 4.60 14.10 -10.63
C SER A 210 3.17 14.56 -10.92
N ILE A 211 2.38 14.84 -9.87
CA ILE A 211 1.05 15.43 -9.98
C ILE A 211 1.13 16.82 -10.61
N ARG A 212 2.01 17.69 -10.12
CA ARG A 212 2.21 19.04 -10.68
C ARG A 212 2.67 19.05 -12.14
N GLY A 213 3.46 18.05 -12.53
CA GLY A 213 3.94 17.89 -13.91
C GLY A 213 2.81 17.64 -14.93
N ASN A 214 1.60 17.26 -14.48
CA ASN A 214 0.45 17.04 -15.34
C ASN A 214 -0.68 18.03 -15.00
N ARG A 215 -0.98 18.95 -15.93
CA ARG A 215 -1.95 20.03 -15.70
C ARG A 215 -3.35 19.55 -15.30
N MET A 216 -3.86 18.49 -15.93
CA MET A 216 -5.19 17.97 -15.61
C MET A 216 -5.18 17.34 -14.21
N LEU A 217 -4.21 16.48 -13.94
CA LEU A 217 -4.08 15.82 -12.65
C LEU A 217 -3.85 16.84 -11.52
N ALA A 218 -3.02 17.86 -11.75
CA ALA A 218 -2.78 18.94 -10.79
C ALA A 218 -4.04 19.71 -10.42
N ARG A 219 -4.94 19.95 -11.40
CA ARG A 219 -6.22 20.62 -11.18
C ARG A 219 -7.19 19.74 -10.38
N ASP A 220 -7.23 18.45 -10.71
CA ASP A 220 -8.28 17.55 -10.22
C ASP A 220 -7.89 16.85 -8.90
N THR A 221 -6.59 16.78 -8.57
CA THR A 221 -6.11 16.11 -7.36
C THR A 221 -6.33 16.95 -6.10
N THR A 222 -6.98 16.35 -5.10
CA THR A 222 -7.03 16.88 -3.74
C THR A 222 -5.85 16.34 -2.93
N ILE A 223 -5.09 17.21 -2.25
CA ILE A 223 -4.06 16.80 -1.30
C ILE A 223 -4.67 16.75 0.10
N ILE A 224 -4.46 15.64 0.80
CA ILE A 224 -4.88 15.47 2.20
C ILE A 224 -3.63 15.25 3.05
N VAL A 225 -3.47 16.06 4.09
CA VAL A 225 -2.40 15.88 5.08
C VAL A 225 -3.04 15.62 6.43
N GLU A 226 -2.78 14.45 7.02
CA GLU A 226 -3.20 14.12 8.38
C GLU A 226 -2.01 14.24 9.32
N ARG A 227 -2.05 15.23 10.22
CA ARG A 227 -0.98 15.44 11.19
C ARG A 227 -1.55 15.72 12.57
N LYS A 228 -1.14 14.89 13.54
CA LYS A 228 -1.67 14.87 14.90
C LYS A 228 -3.18 14.62 14.86
N ASP A 229 -3.98 15.61 15.25
CA ASP A 229 -5.44 15.61 15.31
C ASP A 229 -6.10 16.47 14.21
N LEU A 230 -5.30 17.04 13.31
CA LEU A 230 -5.76 17.88 12.21
C LEU A 230 -5.64 17.17 10.86
N ILE A 231 -6.65 17.36 10.01
CA ILE A 231 -6.68 16.90 8.62
C ILE A 231 -6.81 18.15 7.74
N TYR A 232 -5.77 18.42 6.96
CA TYR A 232 -5.73 19.53 6.03
C TYR A 232 -6.19 19.07 4.66
N ARG A 233 -7.06 19.87 4.02
CA ARG A 233 -7.39 19.73 2.61
C ARG A 233 -6.70 20.86 1.85
N LEU A 234 -5.84 20.49 0.91
CA LEU A 234 -4.98 21.41 0.18
C LEU A 234 -5.14 21.20 -1.33
N GLY A 235 -4.84 22.25 -2.09
CA GLY A 235 -4.60 22.14 -3.52
C GLY A 235 -3.20 21.60 -3.82
N THR A 236 -2.91 21.40 -5.09
CA THR A 236 -1.57 20.96 -5.52
C THR A 236 -0.56 22.10 -5.56
N ASP A 237 -1.00 23.36 -5.56
CA ASP A 237 -0.16 24.57 -5.53
C ASP A 237 0.13 24.99 -4.08
N ILE A 238 1.14 24.36 -3.49
CA ILE A 238 1.61 24.59 -2.11
C ILE A 238 3.13 24.70 -2.08
N ASP A 239 3.69 25.47 -1.17
CA ASP A 239 5.14 25.51 -1.03
C ASP A 239 5.69 24.18 -0.51
N ILE A 240 6.78 23.70 -1.12
CA ILE A 240 7.53 22.55 -0.62
C ILE A 240 8.83 23.10 -0.02
N LEU A 241 8.92 23.07 1.31
CA LEU A 241 10.08 23.53 2.07
C LEU A 241 11.23 22.51 2.02
#